data_AF-A0A426XZY8-F1
#
_entry.id   AF-A0A426XZY8-F1
#
_cell.length_a   1.000
_cell.length_b   1.000
_cell.length_c   1.000
_cell.angle_alpha   90.00
_cell.angle_beta   90.00
_cell.angle_gamma   90.00
#
_symmetry.space_group_name_H-M   'P 1'
#
loop_
_entity.id
_entity.type
_entity.pdbx_description
1 polymer ?
#
loop_
_entity_poly.entity_id
_entity_poly.type
_entity_poly.pdbx_seq_one_letter_code
_entity_poly.pdbx_strand_id
1 'polypeptide(L)'
;MLPAFTLVSGQEDAVQLAKLLKAKYIVPMKNGDLDTKGIITSILYDVGTTESFKELLSRELPNVRVLEPTPGIPIEIPVASVVS
;
A
#
# COMPACT_ATOMS: atom_id res chain seq x y z
N MET A 1 5.94 2.54 13.87
CA MET A 1 6.28 3.97 13.64
C MET A 1 7.10 4.51 14.81
N LEU A 2 8.08 5.39 14.57
CA LEU A 2 8.74 6.15 15.64
C LEU A 2 7.88 7.37 16.01
N PRO A 3 7.79 7.78 17.30
CA PRO A 3 7.09 9.01 17.67
C PRO A 3 7.71 10.20 16.93
N ALA A 4 6.89 10.98 16.23
CA ALA A 4 7.26 12.19 15.44
C ALA A 4 8.03 11.98 14.12
N PHE A 5 8.22 10.75 13.63
CA PHE A 5 8.78 10.50 12.29
C PHE A 5 7.90 9.52 11.50
N THR A 6 7.15 10.05 10.52
CA THR A 6 6.41 9.24 9.55
C THR A 6 7.42 8.64 8.56
N LEU A 7 7.76 7.36 8.74
CA LEU A 7 8.76 6.68 7.90
C LEU A 7 8.24 6.45 6.46
N VAL A 8 6.93 6.32 6.31
CA VAL A 8 6.18 6.20 5.04
C VAL A 8 4.81 6.86 5.22
N SER A 9 4.24 7.45 4.17
CA SER A 9 2.85 7.98 4.20
C SER A 9 1.86 6.88 4.56
N GLY A 10 0.84 7.21 5.35
CA GLY A 10 -0.12 6.24 5.88
C GLY A 10 -1.08 5.68 4.82
N GLN A 11 -1.87 4.68 5.21
CA GLN A 11 -2.86 4.06 4.31
C GLN A 11 -3.87 5.06 3.72
N GLU A 12 -4.23 6.12 4.45
CA GLU A 12 -5.16 7.15 4.01
C GLU A 12 -4.56 8.03 2.91
N ASP A 13 -3.32 8.49 3.10
CA ASP A 13 -2.58 9.27 2.11
C ASP A 13 -2.41 8.49 0.80
N ALA A 14 -2.15 7.19 0.89
CA ALA A 14 -2.03 6.31 -0.27
C ALA A 14 -3.34 6.24 -1.08
N VAL A 15 -4.50 6.16 -0.41
CA VAL A 15 -5.81 6.17 -1.07
C VAL A 15 -6.10 7.54 -1.69
N GLN A 16 -5.78 8.63 -1.00
CA GLN A 16 -5.94 9.99 -1.56
C GLN A 16 -5.09 10.20 -2.82
N LEU A 17 -3.83 9.73 -2.79
CA LEU A 17 -2.95 9.79 -3.96
C LEU A 17 -3.50 8.97 -5.13
N ALA A 18 -3.99 7.76 -4.87
CA ALA A 18 -4.60 6.92 -5.90
C ALA A 18 -5.82 7.60 -6.54
N LYS A 19 -6.63 8.32 -5.75
CA LYS A 19 -7.79 9.09 -6.21
C LYS A 19 -7.36 10.26 -7.08
N LEU A 20 -6.35 11.02 -6.66
CA LEU A 20 -5.80 12.14 -7.41
C LEU A 20 -5.26 11.71 -8.78
N LEU A 21 -4.54 10.59 -8.82
CA LEU A 21 -3.93 10.05 -10.03
C LEU A 21 -4.91 9.27 -10.92
N LYS A 22 -6.16 9.06 -10.46
CA LYS A 22 -7.13 8.17 -11.12
C LYS A 22 -6.51 6.80 -11.42
N ALA A 23 -5.84 6.24 -10.41
CA ALA A 23 -5.13 4.97 -10.55
C ALA A 23 -6.09 3.87 -11.05
N LYS A 24 -5.59 2.96 -11.87
CA LYS A 24 -6.29 1.72 -12.26
C LYS A 24 -5.74 0.50 -11.52
N TYR A 25 -4.45 0.55 -11.19
CA TYR A 25 -3.72 -0.51 -10.52
C TYR A 25 -2.98 0.07 -9.32
N ILE A 26 -2.93 -0.69 -8.23
CA ILE A 26 -2.10 -0.41 -7.06
C ILE A 26 -1.24 -1.64 -6.80
N VAL A 27 0.06 -1.42 -6.63
CA VAL A 27 1.02 -2.46 -6.27
C VAL A 27 1.54 -2.12 -4.86
N PRO A 28 1.02 -2.76 -3.80
CA PRO A 28 1.51 -2.53 -2.46
C PRO A 28 2.91 -3.13 -2.32
N MET A 29 3.80 -2.38 -1.67
CA MET A 29 5.13 -2.87 -1.33
C MET A 29 5.12 -3.38 0.12
N LYS A 30 5.48 -4.64 0.33
CA LYS A 30 5.72 -5.20 1.67
C LYS A 30 7.10 -4.77 2.18
N ASN A 31 7.26 -3.47 2.44
CA ASN A 31 8.49 -2.91 3.03
C ASN A 31 8.59 -3.11 4.55
N GLY A 32 7.55 -3.68 5.17
CA GLY A 32 7.35 -3.67 6.62
C GLY A 32 7.24 -5.05 7.27
N ASP A 33 7.50 -6.14 6.54
CA ASP A 33 7.64 -7.47 7.18
C ASP A 33 9.04 -7.54 7.83
N LEU A 34 9.22 -6.68 8.82
CA LEU A 34 10.40 -6.58 9.64
C LEU A 34 10.23 -7.64 10.72
N ASP A 35 11.10 -8.64 10.74
CA ASP A 35 11.23 -9.59 11.85
C ASP A 35 11.77 -8.80 13.06
N THR A 36 10.87 -8.08 13.74
CA THR A 36 11.21 -7.13 14.79
C THR A 36 11.61 -7.88 16.05
N LYS A 37 12.92 -8.11 16.20
CA LYS A 37 13.53 -8.70 17.41
C LYS A 37 14.36 -7.64 18.15
N GLY A 38 14.33 -7.67 19.48
CA GLY A 38 15.19 -6.85 20.35
C GLY A 38 14.46 -5.80 21.20
N ILE A 39 15.19 -5.11 22.09
CA ILE A 39 14.60 -4.25 23.14
C ILE A 39 13.88 -3.02 22.55
N ILE A 40 14.35 -2.51 21.42
CA ILE A 40 13.82 -1.30 20.75
C ILE A 40 12.47 -1.55 20.09
N THR A 41 12.05 -2.80 19.90
CA THR A 41 10.76 -3.12 19.26
C THR A 41 9.58 -2.85 20.17
N SER A 42 9.79 -2.76 21.48
CA SER A 42 8.75 -2.46 22.49
C SER A 42 8.08 -1.09 22.32
N ILE A 43 8.71 -0.16 21.61
CA ILE A 43 8.17 1.17 21.31
C ILE A 43 7.64 1.30 19.88
N LEU A 44 7.71 0.22 19.08
CA LEU A 44 7.15 0.17 17.74
C LEU A 44 5.70 -0.30 17.81
N TYR A 45 4.81 0.44 17.16
CA TYR A 45 3.44 0.03 16.93
C TYR A 45 3.16 0.05 15.43
N ASP A 46 2.41 -0.95 14.98
CA ASP A 46 1.87 -1.02 13.63
C ASP A 46 0.73 0.00 13.48
N VAL A 47 0.71 0.70 12.35
CA VAL A 47 -0.32 1.69 12.03
C VAL A 47 -0.99 1.26 10.74
N GLY A 48 -2.24 0.80 10.86
CA GLY A 48 -2.99 0.19 9.76
C GLY A 48 -2.50 -1.22 9.41
N THR A 49 -3.33 -1.97 8.71
CA THR A 49 -3.02 -3.28 8.16
C THR A 49 -3.23 -3.28 6.64
N THR A 50 -2.71 -4.31 5.96
CA THR A 50 -2.96 -4.47 4.52
C THR A 50 -4.46 -4.62 4.26
N GLU A 51 -5.18 -5.26 5.17
CA GLU A 51 -6.62 -5.49 5.13
C GLU A 51 -7.38 -4.17 5.30
N SER A 52 -7.04 -3.32 6.28
CA SER A 52 -7.71 -2.03 6.47
C SER A 52 -7.44 -1.08 5.30
N PHE A 53 -6.26 -1.14 4.69
CA PHE A 53 -5.98 -0.42 3.45
C PHE A 53 -6.88 -0.89 2.30
N LYS A 54 -7.01 -2.21 2.09
CA LYS A 54 -7.87 -2.78 1.05
C LYS A 54 -9.33 -2.41 1.24
N GLU A 55 -9.81 -2.44 2.47
CA GLU A 55 -11.18 -2.02 2.82
C GLU A 55 -11.40 -0.54 2.47
N LEU A 56 -10.52 0.35 2.95
CA LEU A 56 -10.60 1.78 2.66
C LEU A 56 -10.55 2.07 1.15
N LEU A 57 -9.65 1.38 0.44
CA LEU A 57 -9.50 1.50 -1.00
C LEU A 57 -10.76 1.03 -1.74
N SER A 58 -11.35 -0.11 -1.35
CA SER A 58 -12.56 -0.62 -1.98
C SER A 58 -13.76 0.30 -1.80
N ARG A 59 -13.82 1.02 -0.68
CA ARG A 59 -14.87 2.01 -0.39
C ARG A 59 -14.73 3.27 -1.25
N GLU A 60 -13.51 3.80 -1.37
CA GLU A 60 -13.25 5.08 -2.05
C GLU A 60 -13.04 4.92 -3.57
N LEU A 61 -12.47 3.78 -4.00
CA LEU A 61 -12.05 3.49 -5.37
C LEU A 61 -12.37 2.03 -5.74
N PRO A 62 -13.66 1.66 -5.91
CA PRO A 62 -14.08 0.27 -6.12
C PRO A 62 -13.57 -0.37 -7.42
N ASN A 63 -13.18 0.45 -8.40
CA ASN A 63 -12.70 -0.01 -9.72
C ASN A 63 -11.18 -0.19 -9.78
N VAL A 64 -10.44 0.12 -8.71
CA VAL A 64 -8.99 -0.06 -8.65
C VAL A 64 -8.67 -1.52 -8.38
N ARG A 65 -7.71 -2.07 -9.13
CA ARG A 65 -7.22 -3.43 -8.90
C ARG A 65 -5.92 -3.40 -8.09
N VAL A 66 -5.93 -4.04 -6.93
CA VAL A 66 -4.71 -4.29 -6.15
C VAL A 66 -4.00 -5.52 -6.72
N LEU A 67 -2.71 -5.39 -7.03
CA LEU A 67 -1.86 -6.45 -7.56
C LEU A 67 -0.79 -6.78 -6.51
N GLU A 68 -0.86 -7.96 -5.89
CA GLU A 68 0.09 -8.39 -4.85
C GLU A 68 1.37 -8.94 -5.47
N PRO A 69 2.51 -8.23 -5.40
CA PRO A 69 3.76 -8.71 -5.98
C PRO A 69 4.38 -9.84 -5.15
N THR A 70 4.99 -10.80 -5.83
CA THR A 70 5.91 -11.76 -5.21
C THR A 70 7.34 -11.30 -5.46
N PRO A 71 8.21 -11.18 -4.43
CA PRO A 71 9.59 -10.75 -4.61
C PRO A 71 10.33 -11.60 -5.65
N GLY A 72 11.02 -10.93 -6.57
CA GLY A 72 11.77 -11.59 -7.65
C GLY A 72 10.91 -12.12 -8.80
N ILE A 73 9.57 -12.02 -8.74
CA ILE A 73 8.67 -12.43 -9.82
C ILE A 73 8.11 -11.18 -10.52
N PRO A 74 8.29 -11.01 -11.84
CA PRO A 74 7.69 -9.92 -12.58
C PRO A 74 6.16 -9.93 -12.52
N ILE A 75 5.55 -8.75 -12.47
CA ILE A 75 4.10 -8.57 -12.66
C ILE A 75 3.86 -7.89 -14.00
N GLU A 76 2.96 -8.46 -14.79
CA GLU A 76 2.45 -7.84 -16.01
C GLU A 76 1.30 -6.90 -15.66
N ILE A 77 1.41 -5.64 -16.08
CA ILE A 77 0.34 -4.64 -15.92
C ILE A 77 -0.30 -4.44 -17.29
N PRO A 78 -1.58 -4.86 -17.48
CA PRO A 78 -2.26 -4.65 -18.74
C PRO A 78 -2.38 -3.16 -19.02
N VAL A 79 -1.86 -2.72 -20.16
CA VAL A 79 -2.15 -1.37 -20.67
C VAL A 79 -3.52 -1.46 -21.34
N ALA A 80 -4.50 -0.74 -20.80
CA ALA A 80 -5.75 -0.54 -21.55
C ALA A 80 -5.37 0.21 -22.83
N SER A 81 -5.51 -0.45 -23.99
CA SER A 81 -5.32 0.19 -25.29
C SER A 81 -6.12 1.48 -25.30
N VAL A 82 -5.44 2.61 -25.48
CA VAL A 82 -6.11 3.88 -25.73
C VAL A 82 -6.74 3.71 -27.10
N VAL A 83 -8.01 3.32 -27.14
CA VAL A 83 -8.79 3.37 -28.36
C VAL A 83 -9.05 4.85 -28.60
N SER A 84 -8.20 5.44 -29.43
CA SER A 84 -8.35 6.77 -30.02
C SER A 84 -9.61 6.85 -30.87
#